data_AF-A0A453B867-F1
#
_entry.id   AF-A0A453B867-F1
#
_cell.length_a   1.000
_cell.length_b   1.000
_cell.length_c   1.000
_cell.angle_alpha   90.00
_cell.angle_beta   90.00
_cell.angle_gamma   90.00
#
_symmetry.space_group_name_H-M   'P 1'
#
loop_
_entity.id
_entity.type
_entity.pdbx_description
1 polymer ?
#
loop_
_entity_poly.entity_id
_entity_poly.type
_entity_poly.pdbx_seq_one_letter_code
_entity_poly.pdbx_strand_id
1 'polypeptide(L)' 'YYDTFLMRYQELAKEKGWSQPLLVALSYSVQILEEGIIPVNSTDVPIDALVTSSGIIPISPAASERV' A
#
# COMPACT_ATOMS: atom_id res chain seq x y z
N TYR A 1 14.13 -1.54 -2.04
CA TYR A 1 14.10 -0.17 -2.62
C TYR A 1 12.83 0.57 -2.23
N TYR A 2 11.65 0.00 -2.50
CA TYR A 2 10.38 0.63 -2.12
C TYR A 2 10.19 0.75 -0.61
N ASP A 3 10.52 -0.25 0.20
CA ASP A 3 10.33 -0.19 1.66
C ASP A 3 11.05 1.00 2.29
N THR A 4 12.33 1.19 1.93
CA THR A 4 13.12 2.34 2.38
C THR A 4 12.53 3.67 1.90
N PHE A 5 12.09 3.76 0.64
CA PHE A 5 11.48 4.98 0.12
C PHE A 5 10.16 5.30 0.82
N LEU A 6 9.28 4.31 0.99
CA LEU A 6 7.98 4.45 1.64
C LEU A 6 8.14 4.84 3.10
N MET A 7 9.04 4.19 3.84
CA MET A 7 9.37 4.58 5.21
C MET A 7 9.82 6.04 5.29
N ARG A 8 10.79 6.43 4.45
CA ARG A 8 11.33 7.81 4.45
C ARG A 8 10.27 8.85 4.10
N TYR A 9 9.38 8.52 3.17
CA TYR A 9 8.32 9.43 2.78
C TYR A 9 7.25 9.58 3.88
N GLN A 10 6.88 8.49 4.54
CA GLN A 10 5.97 8.52 5.70
C GLN A 10 6.56 9.32 6.87
N GLU A 11 7.84 9.14 7.17
CA GLU A 11 8.60 9.92 8.16
C GLU A 11 8.55 11.41 7.81
N LEU A 12 8.89 11.77 6.57
CA LEU A 12 8.89 13.16 6.11
C LEU A 12 7.49 13.80 6.18
N ALA A 13 6.46 13.09 5.74
CA ALA A 13 5.08 13.57 5.80
C ALA A 13 4.67 13.86 7.26
N LYS A 14 5.07 12.99 8.20
CA LYS A 14 4.84 13.18 9.64
C LYS A 14 5.58 14.40 10.17
N GLU A 15 6.85 14.57 9.82
CA GLU A 15 7.66 15.73 10.23
C GLU A 15 7.11 17.06 9.72
N LYS A 16 6.53 17.06 8.51
CA LYS A 16 5.96 18.26 7.88
C LYS A 16 4.49 18.48 8.22
N GLY A 17 3.85 17.57 8.96
CA GLY A 17 2.42 17.62 9.25
C GLY A 17 1.52 17.45 8.02
N TRP A 18 2.03 16.79 6.98
CA TRP A 18 1.26 16.47 5.78
C TRP A 18 0.32 15.30 6.02
N SER A 19 -0.79 15.29 5.27
CA SER A 19 -1.61 14.08 5.18
C SER A 19 -0.77 12.94 4.62
N GLN A 20 -0.87 11.76 5.23
CA GLN A 20 -0.20 10.58 4.71
C GLN A 20 -0.73 10.28 3.30
N PRO A 21 0.15 9.98 2.34
CA PRO A 21 -0.26 9.62 0.99
C PRO A 21 -1.06 8.32 0.98
N LEU A 22 -1.87 8.13 -0.04
CA LEU A 22 -2.48 6.83 -0.32
C LEU A 22 -1.48 5.98 -1.11
N LEU A 23 -1.09 4.82 -0.56
CA LEU A 23 -0.22 3.86 -1.23
C LEU A 23 -1.05 2.94 -2.12
N VAL A 24 -0.95 3.12 -3.43
CA VAL A 24 -1.73 2.35 -4.41
C VAL A 24 -0.79 1.50 -5.26
N ALA A 25 -1.04 0.19 -5.31
CA ALA A 25 -0.36 -0.70 -6.24
C ALA A 25 -1.25 -1.00 -7.44
N LEU A 26 -0.62 -1.13 -8.61
CA LEU A 26 -1.26 -1.61 -9.83
C LEU A 26 -0.76 -3.03 -10.09
N SER A 27 -1.67 -3.98 -10.27
CA SER A 27 -1.29 -5.36 -10.60
C SER A 27 -2.32 -6.04 -11.49
N TYR A 28 -1.88 -7.08 -12.20
CA TYR A 28 -2.79 -8.01 -12.84
C TYR A 28 -3.31 -9.03 -11.82
N SER A 29 -4.53 -9.52 -12.04
CA SER A 29 -5.16 -10.49 -11.13
C SER A 29 -4.32 -11.76 -10.94
N VAL A 30 -3.54 -12.17 -11.95
CA VAL A 30 -2.63 -13.32 -11.88
C VAL A 30 -1.43 -13.12 -10.95
N GLN A 31 -1.15 -11.89 -10.55
CA GLN A 31 -0.07 -11.53 -9.62
C GLN A 31 -0.57 -11.45 -8.17
N ILE A 32 -1.87 -11.64 -7.93
CA ILE A 32 -2.49 -11.65 -6.61
C ILE A 32 -2.46 -13.09 -6.09
N LEU A 33 -1.80 -13.27 -4.95
CA LEU A 33 -1.69 -14.57 -4.29
C LEU A 33 -2.59 -14.59 -3.04
N GLU A 34 -3.00 -15.79 -2.64
CA GLU A 34 -3.76 -15.98 -1.40
C GLU A 34 -2.94 -15.59 -0.16
N GLU A 35 -3.64 -15.27 0.91
CA GLU A 35 -3.02 -14.91 2.19
C GLU A 35 -2.14 -16.05 2.72
N GLY A 36 -0.97 -15.69 3.26
CA GLY A 36 -0.01 -16.66 3.80
C GLY A 36 0.93 -17.30 2.77
N ILE A 37 0.74 -17.05 1.47
CA ILE A 37 1.67 -17.53 0.41
C ILE A 37 2.94 -16.68 0.35
N ILE A 38 2.80 -15.36 0.50
CA ILE A 38 3.95 -14.44 0.48
C ILE A 38 4.50 -14.31 1.91
N PRO A 39 5.77 -14.66 2.15
CA PRO A 39 6.39 -14.43 3.44
C PRO A 39 6.58 -12.94 3.65
N VAL A 40 5.90 -12.40 4.66
CA VAL A 40 6.03 -11.00 5.10
C VAL A 40 6.99 -10.91 6.28
N ASN A 41 7.75 -9.81 6.33
CA ASN A 41 8.65 -9.47 7.42
C ASN A 41 8.21 -8.16 8.11
N SER A 42 8.83 -7.82 9.23
CA SER A 42 8.46 -6.62 10.00
C SER A 42 8.86 -5.29 9.37
N THR A 43 9.58 -5.30 8.26
CA THR A 43 9.99 -4.11 7.50
C THR A 43 9.16 -3.87 6.25
N ASP A 44 8.28 -4.82 5.89
CA ASP A 44 7.39 -4.65 4.75
C ASP A 44 6.31 -3.62 5.08
N VAL A 45 6.10 -2.68 4.15
CA VAL A 45 5.08 -1.64 4.29
C VAL A 45 3.84 -2.05 3.49
N PRO A 46 2.68 -2.24 4.13
CA PRO A 46 1.46 -2.58 3.41
C PRO A 46 0.98 -1.39 2.58
N ILE A 47 0.39 -1.69 1.42
CA ILE A 47 -0.30 -0.71 0.58
C ILE A 47 -1.75 -0.49 1.07
N ASP A 48 -2.35 0.63 0.70
CA ASP A 48 -3.72 0.97 1.08
C ASP A 48 -4.76 0.42 0.10
N ALA A 49 -4.44 0.36 -1.19
CA ALA A 49 -5.33 -0.16 -2.22
C ALA A 49 -4.58 -0.87 -3.34
N LEU A 50 -5.21 -1.90 -3.89
CA LEU A 50 -4.72 -2.63 -5.06
C LEU A 50 -5.69 -2.42 -6.22
N VAL A 51 -5.19 -1.95 -7.36
CA VAL A 51 -5.99 -1.72 -8.57
C VAL A 51 -5.62 -2.74 -9.62
N THR A 52 -6.65 -3.40 -10.14
CA THR A 52 -6.56 -4.34 -11.25
C THR A 52 -7.43 -3.88 -12.42
N SER A 53 -7.34 -4.59 -13.54
CA SER A 53 -8.26 -4.36 -14.67
C SER A 53 -9.73 -4.62 -14.33
N SER A 54 -10.01 -5.40 -13.28
CA SER A 54 -11.37 -5.74 -12.84
C SER A 54 -11.93 -4.80 -11.77
N GLY A 55 -11.11 -3.90 -11.21
CA GLY A 55 -11.56 -2.93 -10.21
C GLY A 55 -10.52 -2.61 -9.13
N ILE A 56 -11.00 -2.02 -8.04
CA ILE A 56 -10.19 -1.60 -6.89
C ILE A 56 -10.49 -2.52 -5.71
N ILE A 57 -9.43 -3.00 -5.06
CA ILE A 57 -9.48 -3.79 -3.83
C ILE A 57 -8.92 -2.92 -2.70
N PRO A 58 -9.76 -2.37 -1.82
CA PRO A 58 -9.31 -1.60 -0.66
C PRO A 58 -8.70 -2.56 0.39
N ILE A 59 -7.53 -2.21 0.91
CA ILE A 59 -6.81 -3.00 1.92
C ILE A 59 -6.86 -2.28 3.26
N SER A 60 -6.64 -0.96 3.27
CA SER A 60 -6.71 -0.15 4.50
C SER A 60 -8.01 0.68 4.54
N PRO A 61 -8.46 1.09 5.75
CA PRO A 61 -9.57 2.03 5.90
C PRO A 61 -9.33 3.35 5.15
N ALA A 62 -8.08 3.78 5.06
CA ALA A 62 -7.70 5.03 4.40
C ALA A 62 -8.04 5.04 2.90
N ALA A 63 -8.04 3.87 2.25
CA ALA A 63 -8.53 3.71 0.89
C ALA A 63 -10.05 3.88 0.83
N SER A 64 -10.80 3.16 1.67
CA SER A 64 -12.27 3.21 1.69
C SER A 64 -12.86 4.60 1.97
N GLU A 65 -12.17 5.42 2.75
CA GLU A 65 -12.59 6.81 3.05
C GLU A 65 -12.35 7.80 1.90
N ARG A 66 -11.55 7.42 0.89
CA ARG A 66 -11.10 8.30 -0.20
C ARG A 66 -11.62 7.87 -1.59
N VAL A 67 -12.36 6.75 -1.69
CA VAL A 67 -13.03 6.31 -2.94
C VAL A 67 -14.44 6.85 -3.02
#